data_AF-A0A4U7F1C7-F1
#
_entry.id   AF-A0A4U7F1C7-F1
#
_cell.length_a   1.000
_cell.length_b   1.000
_cell.length_c   1.000
_cell.angle_alpha   90.00
_cell.angle_beta   90.00
_cell.angle_gamma   90.00
#
_symmetry.space_group_name_H-M   'P 1'
#
loop_
_entity.id
_entity.type
_entity.pdbx_description
1 polymer ?
#
loop_
_entity_poly.entity_id
_entity_poly.type
_entity_poly.pdbx_seq_one_letter_code
_entity_poly.pdbx_strand_id
1 'polypeptide(L)'
;MKRREFVRTAGGATAAVAAGAGATGSAAAQEVQPEWPSGVTSGNLGSYLDARGQSEVTVQVGAGDSGLAFDPTQLWVDTGTTITWEWTGSGGAHNVQTVEGGGPAS
;
A
#
# COMPACT_ATOMS: atom_id res chain seq x y z
N MET A 1 7.26 19.98 4.12
CA MET A 1 7.38 20.04 5.59
C MET A 1 7.90 18.68 6.07
N LYS A 2 9.12 18.59 6.61
CA LYS A 2 9.60 17.38 7.31
C LYS A 2 9.04 17.40 8.75
N ARG A 3 7.98 16.65 9.03
CA ARG A 3 7.31 16.64 10.36
C ARG A 3 6.63 15.30 10.71
N ARG A 4 7.37 14.19 10.68
CA ARG A 4 6.97 12.94 11.35
C ARG A 4 8.24 12.15 11.71
N GLU A 5 9.07 12.66 12.62
CA GLU A 5 8.94 12.33 14.05
C GLU A 5 7.52 12.02 14.52
N PHE A 6 7.13 10.76 14.43
CA PHE A 6 6.23 10.18 15.43
C PHE A 6 7.07 9.19 16.24
N VAL A 7 7.70 9.75 17.28
CA VAL A 7 8.32 9.01 18.37
C VAL A 7 7.26 8.07 18.95
N ARG A 8 7.51 6.75 18.86
CA ARG A 8 6.63 5.70 19.37
C ARG A 8 6.97 5.32 20.81
N THR A 9 7.17 6.29 21.70
CA THR A 9 7.56 6.01 23.10
C THR A 9 6.46 6.41 24.07
N ALA A 10 5.65 5.44 24.45
CA ALA A 10 4.93 5.37 25.74
C ALA A 10 4.52 3.89 25.93
N GLY A 11 4.89 3.15 26.96
CA GLY A 11 5.74 3.41 28.11
C GLY A 11 6.06 2.05 28.73
N GLY A 12 7.34 1.82 29.05
CA GLY A 12 7.81 0.60 29.71
C GLY A 12 8.48 0.97 31.03
N ALA A 13 7.72 1.54 31.96
CA ALA A 13 8.12 1.61 33.36
C ALA A 13 7.45 0.44 34.08
N THR A 14 8.21 -0.60 34.43
CA THR A 14 7.78 -1.63 35.37
C THR A 14 7.65 -1.01 36.76
N ALA A 15 6.48 -0.44 37.05
CA ALA A 15 6.02 -0.21 38.41
C ALA A 15 4.96 -1.27 38.71
N ALA A 16 5.26 -2.16 39.66
CA ALA A 16 4.30 -3.11 40.18
C ALA A 16 3.21 -2.37 40.96
N VAL A 17 1.97 -2.42 40.48
CA VAL A 17 0.75 -2.18 41.27
C VAL A 17 -0.32 -3.17 40.82
N ALA A 18 -0.75 -4.01 41.75
CA ALA A 18 -1.90 -4.89 41.59
C ALA A 18 -3.19 -4.10 41.87
N ALA A 19 -4.18 -4.18 40.98
CA ALA A 19 -5.61 -4.31 41.26
C ALA A 19 -6.46 -4.11 40.00
N GLY A 20 -7.21 -5.16 39.63
CA GLY A 20 -8.56 -5.15 39.04
C GLY A 20 -8.91 -4.19 37.89
N ALA A 21 -9.23 -4.81 36.74
CA ALA A 21 -10.32 -4.49 35.79
C ALA A 21 -9.82 -4.56 34.34
N GLY A 22 -10.22 -5.64 33.66
CA GLY A 22 -10.29 -5.77 32.21
C GLY A 22 -9.08 -5.26 31.43
N ALA A 23 -8.08 -6.11 31.24
CA ALA A 23 -7.24 -5.98 30.05
C ALA A 23 -8.13 -6.27 28.83
N THR A 24 -8.84 -5.27 28.33
CA THR A 24 -9.24 -5.24 26.93
C THR A 24 -7.94 -5.12 26.16
N GLY A 25 -7.30 -6.27 25.90
CA GLY A 25 -6.21 -6.34 24.94
C GLY A 25 -6.73 -5.65 23.68
N SER A 26 -6.02 -4.63 23.23
CA SER A 26 -6.26 -4.05 21.92
C SER A 26 -6.33 -5.22 20.94
N ALA A 27 -7.51 -5.48 20.38
CA ALA A 27 -7.61 -6.39 19.26
C ALA A 27 -6.57 -5.90 18.26
N ALA A 28 -5.62 -6.76 17.89
CA ALA A 28 -4.79 -6.46 16.74
C ALA A 28 -5.79 -6.13 15.64
N ALA A 29 -5.80 -4.87 15.19
CA ALA A 29 -6.63 -4.48 14.07
C ALA A 29 -6.17 -5.39 12.94
N GLN A 30 -7.01 -6.37 12.59
CA GLN A 30 -6.75 -7.22 11.45
C GLN A 30 -6.73 -6.25 10.29
N GLU A 31 -5.55 -5.99 9.70
CA GLU A 31 -5.45 -5.19 8.50
C GLU A 31 -6.15 -6.00 7.40
N VAL A 32 -7.45 -5.75 7.25
CA VAL A 32 -8.29 -6.36 6.22
C VAL A 32 -7.73 -5.85 4.91
N GLN A 33 -6.97 -6.67 4.18
CA GLN A 33 -6.61 -6.38 2.80
C GLN A 33 -7.85 -6.54 1.92
N PRO A 34 -7.96 -5.79 0.82
CA PRO A 34 -9.06 -5.98 -0.12
C PRO A 34 -8.82 -7.28 -0.90
N GLU A 35 -9.91 -7.97 -1.23
CA GLU A 35 -9.85 -9.08 -2.17
C GLU A 35 -9.56 -8.53 -3.57
N TRP A 36 -8.36 -8.78 -4.09
CA TRP A 36 -7.95 -8.31 -5.41
C TRP A 36 -8.51 -9.18 -6.53
N PRO A 37 -8.81 -8.62 -7.71
CA PRO A 37 -9.14 -9.42 -8.88
C PRO A 37 -8.01 -10.40 -9.21
N SER A 38 -8.35 -11.64 -9.56
CA SER A 38 -7.37 -12.71 -9.82
C SER A 38 -6.36 -12.36 -10.93
N GLY A 39 -6.74 -11.49 -11.86
CA GLY A 39 -5.85 -11.01 -12.93
C GLY A 39 -4.70 -10.12 -12.43
N VAL A 40 -4.85 -9.45 -11.27
CA VAL A 40 -3.82 -8.60 -10.68
C VAL A 40 -2.82 -9.43 -9.88
N THR A 41 -3.28 -10.49 -9.22
CA THR A 41 -2.49 -11.33 -8.32
C THR A 41 -1.50 -12.24 -9.05
N SER A 42 -1.75 -12.61 -10.31
CA SER A 42 -0.88 -13.50 -11.09
C SER A 42 -0.05 -12.83 -12.18
N GLY A 43 -0.33 -11.56 -12.50
CA GLY A 43 0.13 -10.92 -13.75
C GLY A 43 1.41 -10.09 -13.66
N ASN A 44 1.94 -9.83 -12.46
CA ASN A 44 3.03 -8.86 -12.26
C ASN A 44 3.90 -9.20 -11.03
N LEU A 45 4.69 -8.26 -10.51
CA LEU A 45 5.55 -8.42 -9.32
C LEU A 45 4.78 -8.88 -8.07
N GLY A 46 3.46 -8.70 -8.04
CA GLY A 46 2.62 -9.08 -6.91
C GLY A 46 2.87 -8.21 -5.68
N SER A 47 3.62 -7.11 -5.81
CA SER A 47 3.85 -6.16 -4.72
C SER A 47 2.54 -5.53 -4.28
N TYR A 48 2.37 -5.40 -2.97
CA TYR A 48 1.22 -4.76 -2.34
C TYR A 48 1.66 -3.57 -1.50
N LEU A 49 0.96 -2.45 -1.68
CA LEU A 49 1.13 -1.23 -0.90
C LEU A 49 -0.23 -0.72 -0.40
N ASP A 50 -0.38 -0.64 0.91
CA ASP A 50 -1.42 0.16 1.55
C ASP A 50 -0.95 1.61 1.69
N ALA A 51 -1.52 2.50 0.89
CA ALA A 51 -1.25 3.93 0.88
C ALA A 51 -2.46 4.75 1.35
N ARG A 52 -3.41 4.13 2.09
CA ARG A 52 -4.48 4.89 2.73
C ARG A 52 -3.91 5.90 3.72
N GLY A 53 -4.58 7.04 3.82
CA GLY A 53 -4.13 8.23 4.54
C GLY A 53 -3.03 9.04 3.84
N GLN A 54 -2.55 8.61 2.66
CA GLN A 54 -1.63 9.40 1.84
C GLN A 54 -2.40 10.25 0.81
N SER A 55 -2.01 11.51 0.66
CA SER A 55 -2.59 12.40 -0.36
C SER A 55 -2.02 12.16 -1.75
N GLU A 56 -0.82 11.59 -1.85
CA GLU A 56 -0.14 11.31 -3.11
C GLU A 56 0.67 10.01 -3.03
N VAL A 57 0.79 9.30 -4.15
CA VAL A 57 1.61 8.09 -4.28
C VAL A 57 2.16 7.99 -5.70
N THR A 58 3.40 7.50 -5.83
CA THR A 58 4.03 7.24 -7.12
C THR A 58 3.97 5.76 -7.45
N VAL A 59 3.64 5.44 -8.70
CA VAL A 59 3.72 4.10 -9.27
C VAL A 59 4.73 4.11 -10.42
N GLN A 60 5.73 3.23 -10.34
CA GLN A 60 6.71 3.06 -11.40
C GLN A 60 6.09 2.31 -12.58
N VAL A 61 6.35 2.80 -13.79
CA VAL A 61 5.98 2.16 -15.06
C VAL A 61 7.26 1.63 -15.71
N GLY A 62 7.33 0.32 -15.85
CA GLY A 62 8.52 -0.38 -16.32
C GLY A 62 9.43 -0.85 -15.18
N ALA A 63 8.85 -1.40 -14.12
CA ALA A 63 9.59 -1.95 -12.99
C ALA A 63 9.99 -3.43 -13.23
N GLY A 64 10.65 -4.05 -12.24
CA GLY A 64 11.08 -5.44 -12.29
C GLY A 64 12.25 -5.71 -13.24
N ASP A 65 12.78 -6.93 -13.20
CA ASP A 65 13.99 -7.30 -13.96
C ASP A 65 13.82 -7.16 -15.48
N SER A 66 12.60 -7.40 -15.99
CA SER A 66 12.27 -7.27 -17.41
C SER A 66 11.80 -5.87 -17.80
N GLY A 67 11.53 -4.98 -16.85
CA GLY A 67 10.91 -3.67 -17.11
C GLY A 67 9.46 -3.77 -17.59
N LEU A 68 8.77 -4.89 -17.36
CA LEU A 68 7.38 -5.12 -17.83
C LEU A 68 6.37 -5.07 -16.68
N ALA A 69 6.67 -4.31 -15.63
CA ALA A 69 5.86 -4.24 -14.42
C ALA A 69 5.39 -2.84 -14.05
N PHE A 70 4.30 -2.79 -13.29
CA PHE A 70 3.97 -1.66 -12.43
C PHE A 70 4.45 -1.96 -11.00
N ASP A 71 4.98 -0.95 -10.32
CA ASP A 71 5.34 -1.08 -8.90
C ASP A 71 4.88 0.14 -8.09
N PRO A 72 3.98 -0.03 -7.10
CA PRO A 72 3.33 -1.27 -6.70
C PRO A 72 2.38 -1.86 -7.75
N THR A 73 2.22 -3.19 -7.75
CA THR A 73 1.21 -3.89 -8.55
C THR A 73 -0.20 -3.74 -7.95
N GLN A 74 -0.31 -3.89 -6.63
CA GLN A 74 -1.54 -3.77 -5.86
C GLN A 74 -1.44 -2.54 -4.95
N LEU A 75 -2.24 -1.51 -5.23
CA LEU A 75 -2.18 -0.23 -4.53
C LEU A 75 -3.54 0.13 -3.93
N TRP A 76 -3.61 0.20 -2.61
CA TRP A 76 -4.82 0.65 -1.92
C TRP A 76 -4.68 2.10 -1.48
N VAL A 77 -5.59 2.96 -1.95
CA VAL A 77 -5.63 4.38 -1.63
C VAL A 77 -7.02 4.79 -1.18
N ASP A 78 -7.11 5.95 -0.54
CA ASP A 78 -8.38 6.61 -0.27
C ASP A 78 -8.86 7.38 -1.51
N THR A 79 -10.17 7.64 -1.59
CA THR A 79 -10.71 8.50 -2.64
C THR A 79 -10.12 9.92 -2.53
N GLY A 80 -9.66 10.46 -3.66
CA GLY A 80 -9.03 11.78 -3.72
C GLY A 80 -7.51 11.78 -3.60
N THR A 81 -6.87 10.62 -3.38
CA THR A 81 -5.41 10.48 -3.50
C THR A 81 -4.96 10.71 -4.95
N THR A 82 -3.92 11.52 -5.15
CA THR A 82 -3.27 11.70 -6.46
C THR A 82 -2.31 10.55 -6.72
N ILE A 83 -2.41 9.92 -7.89
CA ILE A 83 -1.47 8.88 -8.33
C ILE A 83 -0.57 9.45 -9.43
N THR A 84 0.74 9.47 -9.17
CA THR A 84 1.76 9.86 -10.15
C THR A 84 2.35 8.62 -10.80
N TRP A 85 2.34 8.58 -12.13
CA TRP A 85 3.00 7.52 -12.89
C TRP A 85 4.39 7.99 -13.31
N GLU A 86 5.42 7.24 -12.94
CA GLU A 86 6.81 7.57 -13.28
C GLU A 86 7.39 6.48 -14.20
N TRP A 87 7.73 6.86 -15.43
CA TRP A 87 8.33 5.96 -16.41
C TRP A 87 9.81 5.76 -16.09
N THR A 88 10.21 4.50 -15.86
CA THR A 88 11.62 4.16 -15.57
C THR A 88 12.50 4.17 -16.83
N GLY A 89 11.88 4.08 -18.01
CA GLY A 89 12.56 3.86 -19.29
C GLY A 89 12.90 2.40 -19.59
N SER A 90 12.61 1.46 -18.68
CA SER A 90 12.88 0.02 -18.88
C SER A 90 11.70 -0.68 -19.57
N GLY A 91 11.96 -1.76 -20.31
CA GLY A 91 10.93 -2.58 -20.96
C GLY A 91 10.25 -1.98 -22.20
N GLY A 92 10.68 -0.78 -22.63
CA GLY A 92 10.23 -0.17 -23.89
C GLY A 92 9.05 0.79 -23.72
N ALA A 93 8.15 0.79 -24.71
CA ALA A 93 7.00 1.69 -24.72
C ALA A 93 5.90 1.17 -23.77
N HIS A 94 5.47 2.03 -22.85
CA HIS A 94 4.42 1.74 -21.88
C HIS A 94 3.32 2.80 -21.92
N ASN A 95 2.11 2.41 -21.53
CA ASN A 95 0.98 3.29 -21.29
C ASN A 95 0.36 3.02 -19.92
N VAL A 96 -0.62 3.85 -19.57
CA VAL A 96 -1.50 3.65 -18.42
C VAL A 96 -2.92 3.71 -18.94
N GLN A 97 -3.71 2.66 -18.68
CA GLN A 97 -5.12 2.60 -19.03
C GLN A 97 -5.93 2.20 -17.80
N THR A 98 -7.01 2.93 -17.54
CA THR A 98 -7.97 2.56 -16.50
C THR A 98 -9.04 1.65 -17.09
N VAL A 99 -9.39 0.61 -16.35
CA VAL A 99 -10.42 -0.36 -16.70
C VAL A 99 -11.52 -0.32 -15.67
N GLU A 100 -12.76 -0.14 -16.12
CA GLU A 100 -13.92 -0.26 -15.23
C GLU A 100 -14.28 -1.74 -15.06
N GLY A 101 -14.76 -2.12 -13.87
CA GLY A 101 -15.24 -3.48 -13.60
C GLY A 101 -14.15 -4.58 -13.55
N GLY A 102 -12.87 -4.22 -13.54
CA GLY A 102 -11.76 -5.16 -13.33
C GLY A 102 -11.42 -6.07 -14.52
N GLY A 103 -11.91 -5.75 -15.73
CA GLY A 103 -11.52 -6.44 -16.97
C GLY A 103 -10.14 -6.02 -17.48
N PRO A 104 -9.54 -6.76 -18.43
CA PRO A 104 -8.27 -6.35 -19.04
C PRO A 104 -8.44 -5.07 -19.87
N ALA A 105 -7.36 -4.28 -19.97
CA ALA A 105 -7.34 -3.13 -20.87
C ALA A 105 -7.50 -3.60 -22.32
N SER A 106 -8.35 -2.92 -23.08
CA SER A 106 -8.63 -3.21 -24.49
C SER A 106 -7.59 -2.58 -25.42
#